data_AF-Q8BYF3-F1
#
_entry.id   AF-Q8BYF3-F1
#
_cell.length_a   1.000
_cell.length_b   1.000
_cell.length_c   1.000
_cell.angle_alpha   90.00
_cell.angle_beta   90.00
_cell.angle_gamma   90.00
#
_symmetry.space_group_name_H-M   'P 1'
#
loop_
_entity.id
_entity.type
_entity.pdbx_description
1 polymer ?
#
loop_
_entity_poly.entity_id
_entity_poly.type
_entity_poly.pdbx_seq_one_letter_code
_entity_poly.pdbx_strand_id
1 'polypeptide(L)'
;MADTQYILPNDIGVSSLDCREAFRLLSPTERLYAHHLSRAAWYGGLAVLLQTSPEAPYIYALLSRLFRAQDPDQLRQHALAEGLTEEEYQAFLVYAAGVYSNMGNYKSFGDTKFVPNLPKDKLGRVILGSKAAQQRPEEVRDLWQTCGDLMFSLEPRLRHLGLGKEGVTTYFSGDCTMEDAKLAQDFLDSQNLSAYNTRLFKVVGQEGKSHYEVRLASVLNTDPALDSELTSKLKRYEFQGNHFQVTRGDYAPILQKVVEHLEKAKAYAANSHQEQMLAQYVESFTQGSIEAHKRGSRFWIQDKGPIVESYIGFIESYRDPFGSRGEFEGFVAMVNKAMSAKFERLVASAEQLLKELPWPLAFEKDKFLTPDFTSLDVLTFAGSGIPAGINIPNCESLPSAFSQCLSTSALPSVSSHPCLLDDDLRQTEGFKNVSLGNVLAVAYAAKREKLTFLEEEDKDLYIRWKGPSFDVQVGLHELLGHGSGKLFVQVSRDHLTCPTHR
;
A
#
# COMPACT_ATOMS: atom_id res chain seq x y z
N MET A 1 -23.80 -14.79 17.03
CA MET A 1 -22.53 -14.07 17.20
C MET A 1 -21.60 -14.52 16.09
N ALA A 2 -20.97 -13.58 15.38
CA ALA A 2 -19.98 -13.93 14.36
C ALA A 2 -18.76 -14.58 15.02
N ASP A 3 -18.05 -15.43 14.29
CA ASP A 3 -16.78 -15.96 14.75
C ASP A 3 -15.81 -14.81 15.04
N THR A 4 -15.13 -14.87 16.19
CA THR A 4 -14.18 -13.86 16.68
C THR A 4 -13.12 -13.47 15.66
N GLN A 5 -12.81 -14.34 14.71
CA GLN A 5 -11.88 -14.07 13.61
C GLN A 5 -12.30 -12.87 12.74
N TYR A 6 -13.61 -12.71 12.50
CA TYR A 6 -14.18 -11.73 11.56
C TYR A 6 -14.78 -10.51 12.25
N ILE A 7 -14.42 -10.26 13.51
CA ILE A 7 -14.77 -9.05 14.23
C ILE A 7 -13.50 -8.44 14.83
N LEU A 8 -13.57 -7.15 15.14
CA LEU A 8 -12.57 -6.47 15.95
C LEU A 8 -13.07 -6.42 17.39
N PRO A 9 -12.29 -6.84 18.39
CA PRO A 9 -12.75 -6.89 19.77
C PRO A 9 -12.87 -5.48 20.36
N ASN A 10 -13.84 -5.27 21.26
CA ASN A 10 -14.13 -3.96 21.84
C ASN A 10 -12.95 -3.33 22.61
N ASP A 11 -12.05 -4.18 23.12
CA ASP A 11 -10.86 -3.83 23.89
C ASP A 11 -9.57 -3.85 23.03
N ILE A 12 -9.71 -3.78 21.70
CA ILE A 12 -8.57 -3.68 20.78
C ILE A 12 -7.64 -2.51 21.19
N GLY A 13 -6.33 -2.76 21.14
CA GLY A 13 -5.34 -1.75 21.50
C GLY A 13 -5.30 -0.61 20.48
N VAL A 14 -5.33 0.63 20.97
CA VAL A 14 -5.15 1.84 20.15
C VAL A 14 -3.98 2.62 20.72
N SER A 15 -3.07 3.06 19.85
CA SER A 15 -1.93 3.90 20.21
C SER A 15 -1.87 5.11 19.29
N SER A 16 -1.50 6.26 19.84
CA SER A 16 -1.26 7.47 19.06
C SER A 16 0.20 7.56 18.67
N LEU A 17 0.44 7.83 17.39
CA LEU A 17 1.78 8.04 16.87
C LEU A 17 2.33 9.39 17.36
N ASP A 18 3.51 9.40 17.98
CA ASP A 18 4.15 10.64 18.45
C ASP A 18 5.10 11.18 17.39
N CYS A 19 4.83 12.39 16.92
CA CYS A 19 5.69 13.14 16.01
C CYS A 19 5.90 14.59 16.50
N ARG A 20 5.55 14.92 17.74
CA ARG A 20 5.48 16.32 18.23
C ARG A 20 6.84 17.00 18.18
N GLU A 21 7.87 16.38 18.74
CA GLU A 21 9.21 16.95 18.77
C GLU A 21 9.82 17.03 17.36
N ALA A 22 9.66 15.98 16.56
CA ALA A 22 10.10 15.96 15.17
C ALA A 22 9.47 17.10 14.34
N PHE A 23 8.15 17.33 14.49
CA PHE A 23 7.45 18.41 13.80
C PHE A 23 7.84 19.81 14.32
N ARG A 24 8.12 19.95 15.62
CA ARG A 24 8.55 21.22 16.23
C ARG A 24 9.87 21.71 15.63
N LEU A 25 10.77 20.78 15.27
CA LEU A 25 12.09 21.08 14.70
C LEU A 25 12.03 21.56 13.24
N LEU A 26 10.90 21.39 12.54
CA LEU A 26 10.74 21.87 11.17
C LEU A 26 10.66 23.40 11.12
N SER A 27 11.35 23.98 10.14
CA SER A 27 11.19 25.37 9.72
C SER A 27 9.80 25.63 9.13
N PRO A 28 9.37 26.90 9.02
CA PRO A 28 8.07 27.23 8.39
C PRO A 28 7.91 26.66 6.97
N THR A 29 8.96 26.69 6.15
CA THR A 29 8.96 26.16 4.77
C THR A 29 8.79 24.64 4.78
N GLU A 30 9.56 23.93 5.61
CA GLU A 30 9.47 22.46 5.72
C GLU A 30 8.10 22.01 6.25
N ARG A 31 7.47 22.78 7.14
CA ARG A 31 6.09 22.50 7.59
C ARG A 31 5.08 22.63 6.46
N LEU A 32 5.23 23.61 5.57
CA LEU A 32 4.37 23.78 4.41
C LEU A 32 4.59 22.67 3.37
N TYR A 33 5.85 22.27 3.16
CA TYR A 33 6.21 21.12 2.35
C TYR A 33 5.55 19.84 2.88
N ALA A 34 5.80 19.50 4.16
CA ALA A 34 5.22 18.34 4.83
C ALA A 34 3.68 18.37 4.85
N HIS A 35 3.07 19.55 5.02
CA HIS A 35 1.62 19.72 4.99
C HIS A 35 1.02 19.33 3.63
N HIS A 36 1.56 19.86 2.53
CA HIS A 36 1.02 19.58 1.21
C HIS A 36 1.28 18.14 0.78
N LEU A 37 2.45 17.58 1.08
CA LEU A 37 2.71 16.15 0.87
C LEU A 37 1.77 15.26 1.68
N SER A 38 1.54 15.60 2.95
CA SER A 38 0.61 14.84 3.81
C SER A 38 -0.82 14.86 3.25
N ARG A 39 -1.26 16.01 2.71
CA ARG A 39 -2.57 16.09 2.04
C ARG A 39 -2.60 15.25 0.77
N ALA A 40 -1.55 15.25 -0.03
CA ALA A 40 -1.46 14.39 -1.22
C ALA A 40 -1.57 12.90 -0.84
N ALA A 41 -0.81 12.47 0.17
CA ALA A 41 -0.88 11.12 0.73
C ALA A 41 -2.29 10.75 1.20
N TRP A 42 -2.92 11.57 2.07
CA TRP A 42 -4.27 11.28 2.56
C TRP A 42 -5.34 11.24 1.46
N TYR A 43 -5.25 12.11 0.46
CA TYR A 43 -6.16 12.03 -0.68
C TYR A 43 -5.96 10.75 -1.47
N GLY A 44 -4.72 10.42 -1.81
CA GLY A 44 -4.42 9.22 -2.57
C GLY A 44 -4.78 7.93 -1.83
N GLY A 45 -4.61 7.89 -0.50
CA GLY A 45 -5.03 6.77 0.34
C GLY A 45 -6.53 6.45 0.27
N LEU A 46 -7.38 7.40 -0.16
CA LEU A 46 -8.80 7.11 -0.42
C LEU A 46 -9.01 6.17 -1.63
N ALA A 47 -8.04 6.08 -2.55
CA ALA A 47 -8.10 5.12 -3.65
C ALA A 47 -8.06 3.66 -3.13
N VAL A 48 -7.44 3.42 -1.96
CA VAL A 48 -7.35 2.10 -1.34
C VAL A 48 -8.73 1.52 -0.99
N LEU A 49 -9.71 2.38 -0.69
CA LEU A 49 -11.11 1.95 -0.51
C LEU A 49 -11.62 1.22 -1.76
N LEU A 50 -11.28 1.75 -2.94
CA LEU A 50 -11.67 1.18 -4.23
C LEU A 50 -10.81 -0.03 -4.61
N GLN A 51 -9.62 -0.17 -4.04
CA GLN A 51 -8.71 -1.32 -4.21
C GLN A 51 -9.00 -2.47 -3.23
N THR A 52 -9.84 -2.25 -2.21
CA THR A 52 -10.13 -3.25 -1.16
C THR A 52 -11.39 -4.07 -1.46
N SER A 53 -12.56 -3.42 -1.52
CA SER A 53 -13.84 -4.12 -1.70
C SER A 53 -14.89 -3.24 -2.38
N PRO A 54 -15.91 -3.83 -3.04
CA PRO A 54 -16.97 -3.05 -3.68
C PRO A 54 -17.72 -2.13 -2.71
N GLU A 55 -17.90 -2.56 -1.46
CA GLU A 55 -18.67 -1.84 -0.45
C GLU A 55 -17.86 -0.79 0.34
N ALA A 56 -16.53 -0.92 0.42
CA ALA A 56 -15.68 -0.06 1.24
C ALA A 56 -15.86 1.46 0.99
N PRO A 57 -15.94 1.96 -0.26
CA PRO A 57 -16.14 3.39 -0.51
C PRO A 57 -17.45 3.93 0.08
N TYR A 58 -18.53 3.13 0.00
CA TYR A 58 -19.84 3.50 0.52
C TYR A 58 -19.87 3.45 2.04
N ILE A 59 -19.22 2.46 2.64
CA ILE A 59 -19.06 2.37 4.11
C ILE A 59 -18.32 3.61 4.61
N TYR A 60 -17.19 3.95 4.00
CA TYR A 60 -16.43 5.15 4.37
C TYR A 60 -17.26 6.43 4.22
N ALA A 61 -17.98 6.59 3.11
CA ALA A 61 -18.84 7.74 2.88
C ALA A 61 -19.96 7.85 3.93
N LEU A 62 -20.58 6.73 4.29
CA LEU A 62 -21.63 6.65 5.31
C LEU A 62 -21.08 7.04 6.69
N LEU A 63 -19.98 6.41 7.13
CA LEU A 63 -19.33 6.70 8.40
C LEU A 63 -18.88 8.17 8.46
N SER A 64 -18.24 8.69 7.40
CA SER A 64 -17.78 10.08 7.35
C SER A 64 -18.93 11.08 7.48
N ARG A 65 -20.11 10.77 6.92
CA ARG A 65 -21.30 11.62 7.06
C ARG A 65 -21.87 11.57 8.48
N LEU A 66 -21.96 10.38 9.07
CA LEU A 66 -22.41 10.20 10.45
C LEU A 66 -21.53 11.02 11.41
N PHE A 67 -20.22 10.79 11.38
CA PHE A 67 -19.29 11.43 12.31
C PHE A 67 -19.06 12.92 12.05
N ARG A 68 -19.39 13.41 10.85
CA ARG A 68 -19.42 14.86 10.57
C ARG A 68 -20.65 15.55 11.12
N ALA A 69 -21.79 14.87 11.14
CA ALA A 69 -23.03 15.43 11.67
C ALA A 69 -23.10 15.35 13.21
N GLN A 70 -22.53 14.27 13.77
CA GLN A 70 -22.46 14.00 15.20
C GLN A 70 -21.10 13.40 15.55
N ASP A 71 -20.36 14.01 16.47
CA ASP A 71 -19.14 13.39 17.00
C ASP A 71 -19.46 12.08 17.78
N PRO A 72 -18.46 11.27 18.17
CA PRO A 72 -18.71 10.00 18.89
C PRO A 72 -19.55 10.16 20.16
N ASP A 73 -19.36 11.22 20.95
CA ASP A 73 -20.12 11.41 22.18
C ASP A 73 -21.57 11.80 21.90
N GLN A 74 -21.81 12.63 20.89
CA GLN A 74 -23.14 13.01 20.44
C GLN A 74 -23.89 11.83 19.80
N LEU A 75 -23.19 11.00 19.02
CA LEU A 75 -23.79 9.82 18.39
C LEU A 75 -24.07 8.72 19.42
N ARG A 76 -23.27 8.63 20.49
CA ARG A 76 -23.52 7.73 21.63
C ARG A 76 -24.87 8.00 22.26
N GLN A 77 -25.18 9.25 22.58
CA GLN A 77 -26.47 9.62 23.19
C GLN A 77 -27.66 9.18 22.33
N HIS A 78 -27.57 9.37 21.02
CA HIS A 78 -28.57 8.91 20.05
C HIS A 78 -28.65 7.38 19.99
N ALA A 79 -27.51 6.70 19.92
CA ALA A 79 -27.44 5.24 19.84
C ALA A 79 -28.07 4.55 21.07
N LEU A 80 -27.82 5.06 22.27
CA LEU A 80 -28.41 4.55 23.50
C LEU A 80 -29.93 4.78 23.53
N ALA A 81 -30.40 5.94 23.03
CA ALA A 81 -31.84 6.22 22.90
C ALA A 81 -32.54 5.26 21.91
N GLU A 82 -31.84 4.82 20.86
CA GLU A 82 -32.30 3.79 19.90
C GLU A 82 -32.16 2.35 20.45
N GLY A 83 -31.72 2.19 21.69
CA GLY A 83 -31.67 0.91 22.40
C GLY A 83 -30.41 0.07 22.15
N LEU A 84 -29.29 0.69 21.74
CA LEU A 84 -27.98 0.05 21.83
C LEU A 84 -27.49 0.02 23.29
N THR A 85 -26.73 -1.01 23.64
CA THR A 85 -25.92 -1.00 24.87
C THR A 85 -24.61 -0.24 24.64
N GLU A 86 -23.91 0.09 25.72
CA GLU A 86 -22.57 0.68 25.63
C GLU A 86 -21.58 -0.24 24.91
N GLU A 87 -21.68 -1.55 25.12
CA GLU A 87 -20.83 -2.54 24.45
C GLU A 87 -21.12 -2.61 22.94
N GLU A 88 -22.39 -2.53 22.54
CA GLU A 88 -22.77 -2.50 21.12
C GLU A 88 -22.32 -1.19 20.46
N TYR A 89 -22.42 -0.06 21.17
CA TYR A 89 -21.93 1.22 20.66
C TYR A 89 -20.40 1.24 20.54
N GLN A 90 -19.69 0.71 21.53
CA GLN A 90 -18.23 0.53 21.46
C GLN A 90 -17.82 -0.39 20.30
N ALA A 91 -18.55 -1.48 20.05
CA ALA A 91 -18.32 -2.35 18.91
C ALA A 91 -18.48 -1.61 17.57
N PHE A 92 -19.45 -0.69 17.47
CA PHE A 92 -19.61 0.17 16.30
C PHE A 92 -18.46 1.17 16.15
N LEU A 93 -18.01 1.81 17.22
CA LEU A 93 -16.84 2.71 17.19
C LEU A 93 -15.58 1.97 16.77
N VAL A 94 -15.35 0.78 17.31
CA VAL A 94 -14.21 -0.07 16.94
C VAL A 94 -14.29 -0.50 15.48
N TYR A 95 -15.48 -0.85 14.99
CA TYR A 95 -15.67 -1.14 13.56
C TYR A 95 -15.33 0.06 12.68
N ALA A 96 -15.83 1.25 13.01
CA ALA A 96 -15.56 2.47 12.25
C ALA A 96 -14.07 2.83 12.26
N ALA A 97 -13.42 2.74 13.43
CA ALA A 97 -11.99 2.94 13.57
C ALA A 97 -11.20 1.94 12.73
N GLY A 98 -11.60 0.67 12.73
CA GLY A 98 -11.01 -0.37 11.88
C GLY A 98 -11.14 -0.08 10.39
N VAL A 99 -12.30 0.39 9.92
CA VAL A 99 -12.49 0.79 8.52
C VAL A 99 -11.57 1.96 8.16
N TYR A 100 -11.48 2.97 9.01
CA TYR A 100 -10.60 4.11 8.77
C TYR A 100 -9.12 3.72 8.80
N SER A 101 -8.69 2.85 9.70
CA SER A 101 -7.29 2.44 9.82
C SER A 101 -6.82 1.52 8.69
N ASN A 102 -7.73 0.74 8.09
CA ASN A 102 -7.40 -0.19 7.00
C ASN A 102 -7.75 0.36 5.61
N MET A 103 -8.35 1.56 5.52
CA MET A 103 -8.98 2.08 4.30
C MET A 103 -9.89 1.04 3.63
N GLY A 104 -10.67 0.32 4.43
CA GLY A 104 -11.56 -0.74 3.97
C GLY A 104 -12.02 -1.68 5.08
N ASN A 105 -12.93 -2.59 4.76
CA ASN A 105 -13.52 -3.56 5.69
C ASN A 105 -12.82 -4.94 5.70
N TYR A 106 -11.56 -4.98 5.26
CA TYR A 106 -10.68 -6.15 5.32
C TYR A 106 -9.37 -5.73 5.98
N LYS A 107 -8.85 -6.56 6.88
CA LYS A 107 -7.60 -6.29 7.60
C LYS A 107 -6.44 -6.25 6.62
N SER A 108 -5.62 -5.19 6.63
CA SER A 108 -4.41 -5.12 5.81
C SER A 108 -3.39 -6.19 6.19
N PHE A 109 -3.34 -6.56 7.47
CA PHE A 109 -2.59 -7.71 7.94
C PHE A 109 -3.47 -8.95 7.98
N GLY A 110 -3.37 -9.78 6.94
CA GLY A 110 -4.01 -11.09 6.84
C GLY A 110 -5.25 -11.16 5.94
N ASP A 111 -5.64 -10.05 5.28
CA ASP A 111 -6.65 -9.99 4.22
C ASP A 111 -8.00 -10.67 4.53
N THR A 112 -8.38 -10.63 5.81
CA THR A 112 -9.64 -11.18 6.33
C THR A 112 -10.66 -10.08 6.53
N LYS A 113 -11.91 -10.34 6.14
CA LYS A 113 -13.02 -9.41 6.35
C LYS A 113 -13.27 -9.21 7.84
N PHE A 114 -13.69 -8.01 8.23
CA PHE A 114 -14.26 -7.76 9.56
C PHE A 114 -15.61 -7.05 9.46
N VAL A 115 -16.54 -7.45 10.32
CA VAL A 115 -17.92 -6.93 10.36
C VAL A 115 -18.20 -6.26 11.71
N PRO A 116 -19.22 -5.39 11.81
CA PRO A 116 -19.60 -4.79 13.08
C PRO A 116 -20.07 -5.85 14.08
N ASN A 117 -19.55 -5.83 15.31
CA ASN A 117 -19.92 -6.78 16.37
C ASN A 117 -21.18 -6.34 17.14
N LEU A 118 -22.26 -6.05 16.42
CA LEU A 118 -23.57 -5.70 16.96
C LEU A 118 -24.68 -6.12 15.99
N PRO A 119 -25.96 -6.21 16.40
CA PRO A 119 -27.05 -6.53 15.49
C PRO A 119 -27.23 -5.49 14.38
N LYS A 120 -27.36 -5.96 13.13
CA LYS A 120 -27.51 -5.11 11.94
C LYS A 120 -28.74 -4.21 11.98
N ASP A 121 -29.86 -4.75 12.45
CA ASP A 121 -31.13 -4.03 12.61
C ASP A 121 -30.99 -2.87 13.61
N LYS A 122 -30.29 -3.09 14.72
CA LYS A 122 -29.96 -2.04 15.69
C LYS A 122 -29.10 -0.94 15.07
N LEU A 123 -28.02 -1.30 14.36
CA LEU A 123 -27.19 -0.32 13.67
C LEU A 123 -27.97 0.45 12.61
N GLY A 124 -28.84 -0.24 11.86
CA GLY A 124 -29.72 0.38 10.87
C GLY A 124 -30.62 1.47 11.48
N ARG A 125 -31.19 1.25 12.67
CA ARG A 125 -31.96 2.29 13.39
C ARG A 125 -31.12 3.50 13.76
N VAL A 126 -29.92 3.28 14.31
CA VAL A 126 -28.99 4.37 14.65
C VAL A 126 -28.66 5.21 13.42
N ILE A 127 -28.32 4.57 12.31
CA ILE A 127 -27.93 5.24 11.06
C ILE A 127 -29.11 6.04 10.48
N LEU A 128 -30.27 5.41 10.34
CA LEU A 128 -31.45 6.03 9.71
C LEU A 128 -32.12 7.08 10.60
N GLY A 129 -31.96 7.01 11.93
CA GLY A 129 -32.40 8.02 12.88
C GLY A 129 -31.41 9.17 13.13
N SER A 130 -30.18 9.04 12.63
CA SER A 130 -29.09 9.99 12.89
C SER A 130 -29.38 11.40 12.35
N LYS A 131 -28.67 12.39 12.88
CA LYS A 131 -28.68 13.77 12.35
C LYS A 131 -28.19 13.84 10.91
N ALA A 132 -27.29 12.94 10.49
CA ALA A 132 -26.87 12.85 9.09
C ALA A 132 -28.05 12.45 8.19
N ALA A 133 -28.86 11.48 8.62
CA ALA A 133 -30.08 11.08 7.91
C ALA A 133 -31.14 12.19 7.93
N GLN A 134 -31.25 12.98 9.01
CA GLN A 134 -32.16 14.12 9.05
C GLN A 134 -31.74 15.23 8.06
N GLN A 135 -30.44 15.47 7.91
CA GLN A 135 -29.90 16.49 6.99
C GLN A 135 -29.96 16.05 5.52
N ARG A 136 -29.70 14.75 5.25
CA ARG A 136 -29.62 14.17 3.89
C ARG A 136 -30.31 12.79 3.86
N PRO A 137 -31.65 12.72 3.92
CA PRO A 137 -32.36 11.46 4.11
C PRO A 137 -32.16 10.45 2.98
N GLU A 138 -32.27 10.90 1.72
CA GLU A 138 -32.14 10.05 0.54
C GLU A 138 -30.70 9.51 0.42
N GLU A 139 -29.70 10.39 0.49
CA GLU A 139 -28.29 9.98 0.38
C GLU A 139 -27.88 8.96 1.46
N VAL A 140 -28.31 9.13 2.71
CA VAL A 140 -27.98 8.18 3.79
C VAL A 140 -28.72 6.86 3.63
N ARG A 141 -29.98 6.90 3.20
CA ARG A 141 -30.77 5.69 2.92
C ARG A 141 -30.16 4.89 1.78
N ASP A 142 -29.78 5.55 0.68
CA ASP A 142 -29.19 4.91 -0.48
C ASP A 142 -27.83 4.29 -0.12
N LEU A 143 -27.00 5.00 0.66
CA LEU A 143 -25.74 4.44 1.16
C LEU A 143 -25.98 3.19 2.01
N TRP A 144 -26.92 3.23 2.95
CA TRP A 144 -27.24 2.07 3.79
C TRP A 144 -27.81 0.90 2.99
N GLN A 145 -28.67 1.16 2.01
CA GLN A 145 -29.18 0.13 1.10
C GLN A 145 -28.06 -0.48 0.25
N THR A 146 -27.10 0.33 -0.20
CA THR A 146 -26.00 -0.12 -1.04
C THR A 146 -24.99 -0.99 -0.28
N CYS A 147 -24.64 -0.61 0.96
CA CYS A 147 -23.55 -1.26 1.68
C CYS A 147 -23.96 -2.05 2.93
N GLY A 148 -25.16 -1.85 3.49
CA GLY A 148 -25.56 -2.42 4.78
C GLY A 148 -25.63 -3.95 4.78
N ASP A 149 -25.97 -4.58 3.64
CA ASP A 149 -25.95 -6.05 3.51
C ASP A 149 -24.52 -6.57 3.50
N LEU A 150 -23.67 -6.02 2.62
CA LEU A 150 -22.27 -6.42 2.50
C LEU A 150 -21.43 -6.06 3.73
N MET A 151 -21.80 -5.02 4.48
CA MET A 151 -21.16 -4.64 5.74
C MET A 151 -21.19 -5.76 6.79
N PHE A 152 -22.23 -6.61 6.76
CA PHE A 152 -22.43 -7.70 7.73
C PHE A 152 -22.27 -9.10 7.13
N SER A 153 -22.24 -9.23 5.80
CA SER A 153 -22.18 -10.54 5.16
C SER A 153 -20.83 -11.24 5.38
N LEU A 154 -20.91 -12.45 5.93
CA LEU A 154 -19.81 -13.41 6.11
C LEU A 154 -20.03 -14.67 5.27
N GLU A 155 -20.68 -14.53 4.12
CA GLU A 155 -20.69 -15.59 3.10
C GLU A 155 -19.26 -16.07 2.82
N PRO A 156 -19.02 -17.38 2.62
CA PRO A 156 -17.67 -17.93 2.54
C PRO A 156 -16.73 -17.19 1.56
N ARG A 157 -17.23 -16.85 0.37
CA ARG A 157 -16.50 -16.09 -0.67
C ARG A 157 -16.04 -14.70 -0.20
N LEU A 158 -16.76 -14.07 0.74
CA LEU A 158 -16.48 -12.71 1.19
C LEU A 158 -15.52 -12.67 2.39
N ARG A 159 -15.05 -13.81 2.90
CA ARG A 159 -14.26 -13.84 4.13
C ARG A 159 -12.81 -13.42 3.92
N HIS A 160 -12.29 -13.57 2.71
CA HIS A 160 -10.90 -13.32 2.36
C HIS A 160 -10.80 -12.55 1.05
N LEU A 161 -9.71 -11.81 0.87
CA LEU A 161 -9.37 -11.32 -0.46
C LEU A 161 -8.84 -12.46 -1.33
N GLY A 162 -9.19 -12.45 -2.63
CA GLY A 162 -8.81 -13.51 -3.55
C GLY A 162 -9.53 -13.45 -4.90
N LEU A 163 -9.05 -14.26 -5.85
CA LEU A 163 -9.60 -14.40 -7.20
C LEU A 163 -10.65 -15.53 -7.29
N GLY A 164 -11.39 -15.56 -8.40
CA GLY A 164 -12.32 -16.64 -8.69
C GLY A 164 -13.42 -16.73 -7.65
N LYS A 165 -13.73 -17.93 -7.14
CA LYS A 165 -14.78 -18.17 -6.12
C LYS A 165 -14.25 -18.14 -4.68
N GLU A 166 -12.93 -18.11 -4.50
CA GLU A 166 -12.26 -18.27 -3.22
C GLU A 166 -12.24 -16.97 -2.38
N GLY A 167 -12.40 -15.81 -3.01
CA GLY A 167 -12.33 -14.52 -2.33
C GLY A 167 -13.00 -13.38 -3.08
N VAL A 168 -12.78 -12.17 -2.58
CA VAL A 168 -13.15 -10.90 -3.24
C VAL A 168 -11.89 -10.14 -3.62
N THR A 169 -11.90 -9.48 -4.76
CA THR A 169 -10.87 -8.51 -5.12
C THR A 169 -11.51 -7.43 -5.98
N THR A 170 -10.98 -6.21 -5.92
CA THR A 170 -11.36 -5.13 -6.83
C THR A 170 -10.22 -4.67 -7.72
N TYR A 171 -9.06 -5.35 -7.69
CA TYR A 171 -8.03 -5.27 -8.73
C TYR A 171 -8.51 -5.91 -10.05
N PHE A 172 -9.45 -6.85 -9.94
CA PHE A 172 -10.09 -7.53 -11.04
C PHE A 172 -11.62 -7.40 -10.97
N SER A 173 -12.31 -7.53 -12.10
CA SER A 173 -13.76 -7.78 -12.07
C SER A 173 -14.06 -9.12 -11.41
N GLY A 174 -15.23 -9.23 -10.77
CA GLY A 174 -15.57 -10.36 -9.89
C GLY A 174 -15.70 -11.72 -10.58
N ASP A 175 -15.66 -11.75 -11.91
CA ASP A 175 -15.68 -12.93 -12.78
C ASP A 175 -14.29 -13.37 -13.26
N CYS A 176 -13.22 -12.65 -12.93
CA CYS A 176 -11.85 -13.00 -13.27
C CYS A 176 -11.31 -14.18 -12.44
N THR A 177 -10.49 -15.00 -13.08
CA THR A 177 -9.76 -16.13 -12.47
C THR A 177 -8.24 -15.92 -12.52
N MET A 178 -7.49 -16.89 -11.98
CA MET A 178 -6.02 -16.87 -12.04
C MET A 178 -5.51 -16.96 -13.49
N GLU A 179 -6.22 -17.68 -14.36
CA GLU A 179 -5.91 -17.77 -15.79
C GLU A 179 -6.04 -16.41 -16.48
N ASP A 180 -7.08 -15.65 -16.16
CA ASP A 180 -7.28 -14.30 -16.69
C ASP A 180 -6.16 -13.36 -16.22
N ALA A 181 -5.78 -13.45 -14.94
CA ALA A 181 -4.71 -12.65 -14.38
C ALA A 181 -3.36 -12.96 -15.04
N LYS A 182 -3.05 -14.24 -15.25
CA LYS A 182 -1.84 -14.68 -15.95
C LYS A 182 -1.80 -14.22 -17.41
N LEU A 183 -2.92 -14.34 -18.13
CA LEU A 183 -3.04 -13.90 -19.52
C LEU A 183 -2.83 -12.37 -19.63
N ALA A 184 -3.42 -11.61 -18.70
CA ALA A 184 -3.21 -10.16 -18.66
C ALA A 184 -1.77 -9.79 -18.33
N GLN A 185 -1.09 -10.54 -17.46
CA GLN A 185 0.33 -10.31 -17.19
C GLN A 185 1.19 -10.56 -18.43
N ASP A 186 0.96 -11.66 -19.15
CA ASP A 186 1.68 -11.96 -20.40
C ASP A 186 1.44 -10.87 -21.46
N PHE A 187 0.22 -10.33 -21.53
CA PHE A 187 -0.09 -9.19 -22.39
C PHE A 187 0.69 -7.94 -21.96
N LEU A 188 0.66 -7.58 -20.68
CA LEU A 188 1.37 -6.41 -20.13
C LEU A 188 2.88 -6.49 -20.40
N ASP A 189 3.47 -7.66 -20.17
CA ASP A 189 4.89 -7.93 -20.43
C ASP A 189 5.22 -7.76 -21.93
N SER A 190 4.36 -8.29 -22.82
CA SER A 190 4.53 -8.14 -24.27
C SER A 190 4.48 -6.69 -24.77
N GLN A 191 3.84 -5.80 -24.00
CA GLN A 191 3.71 -4.38 -24.32
C GLN A 191 4.70 -3.50 -23.55
N ASN A 192 5.59 -4.09 -22.74
CA ASN A 192 6.46 -3.39 -21.80
C ASN A 192 5.64 -2.37 -20.99
N LEU A 193 4.54 -2.83 -20.39
CA LEU A 193 3.63 -2.00 -19.61
C LEU A 193 3.57 -2.57 -18.19
N SER A 194 4.02 -1.78 -17.21
CA SER A 194 4.01 -2.21 -15.81
C SER A 194 2.57 -2.36 -15.29
N ALA A 195 2.35 -3.34 -14.41
CA ALA A 195 1.06 -3.63 -13.81
C ALA A 195 0.74 -2.75 -12.58
N TYR A 196 1.73 -2.06 -11.99
CA TYR A 196 1.61 -1.39 -10.69
C TYR A 196 0.39 -0.46 -10.58
N ASN A 197 0.12 0.37 -11.58
CA ASN A 197 -1.00 1.32 -11.56
C ASN A 197 -2.20 0.84 -12.39
N THR A 198 -2.41 -0.47 -12.53
CA THR A 198 -3.45 -1.04 -13.40
C THR A 198 -4.50 -1.85 -12.65
N ARG A 199 -5.69 -1.96 -13.25
CA ARG A 199 -6.72 -2.95 -12.93
C ARG A 199 -7.18 -3.70 -14.18
N LEU A 200 -7.75 -4.88 -14.00
CA LEU A 200 -8.25 -5.72 -15.09
C LEU A 200 -9.76 -5.95 -14.99
N PHE A 201 -10.50 -5.54 -16.01
CA PHE A 201 -11.94 -5.84 -16.08
C PHE A 201 -12.21 -6.77 -17.26
N LYS A 202 -12.97 -7.82 -17.02
CA LYS A 202 -13.43 -8.76 -18.04
C LYS A 202 -14.89 -8.51 -18.35
N VAL A 203 -15.22 -8.52 -19.64
CA VAL A 203 -16.59 -8.55 -20.15
C VAL A 203 -16.67 -9.68 -21.17
N VAL A 204 -17.60 -10.60 -20.97
CA VAL A 204 -17.85 -11.66 -21.95
C VAL A 204 -18.72 -11.09 -23.07
N GLY A 205 -18.20 -11.06 -24.29
CA GLY A 205 -18.91 -10.60 -25.47
C GLY A 205 -20.03 -11.56 -25.89
N GLN A 206 -20.93 -11.09 -26.76
CA GLN A 206 -22.06 -11.90 -27.26
C GLN A 206 -21.62 -13.16 -28.02
N GLU A 207 -20.40 -13.17 -28.56
CA GLU A 207 -19.78 -14.31 -29.27
C GLU A 207 -19.10 -15.32 -28.33
N GLY A 208 -19.18 -15.13 -27.01
CA GLY A 208 -18.51 -15.98 -26.01
C GLY A 208 -17.01 -15.70 -25.84
N LYS A 209 -16.44 -14.72 -26.57
CA LYS A 209 -15.06 -14.26 -26.39
C LYS A 209 -14.95 -13.26 -25.24
N SER A 210 -13.92 -13.41 -24.42
CA SER A 210 -13.59 -12.46 -23.37
C SER A 210 -12.97 -11.19 -23.95
N HIS A 211 -13.47 -10.04 -23.52
CA HIS A 211 -12.89 -8.74 -23.74
C HIS A 211 -12.29 -8.25 -22.42
N TYR A 212 -11.00 -7.94 -22.44
CA TYR A 212 -10.26 -7.45 -21.28
C TYR A 212 -10.01 -5.95 -21.40
N GLU A 213 -10.33 -5.20 -20.35
CA GLU A 213 -9.93 -3.82 -20.18
C GLU A 213 -8.80 -3.76 -19.15
N VAL A 214 -7.61 -3.32 -19.57
CA VAL A 214 -6.53 -2.92 -18.68
C VAL A 214 -6.68 -1.43 -18.45
N ARG A 215 -7.12 -1.04 -17.25
CA ARG A 215 -7.39 0.35 -16.90
C ARG A 215 -6.26 0.92 -16.05
N LEU A 216 -5.64 1.98 -16.52
CA LEU A 216 -4.57 2.70 -15.84
C LEU A 216 -5.15 3.79 -14.93
N ALA A 217 -4.53 3.96 -13.75
CA ALA A 217 -4.83 5.05 -12.83
C ALA A 217 -4.24 6.37 -13.31
N SER A 218 -5.08 7.37 -13.53
CA SER A 218 -4.67 8.69 -14.00
C SER A 218 -5.74 9.76 -13.80
N VAL A 219 -5.33 11.03 -13.76
CA VAL A 219 -6.26 12.18 -13.84
C VAL A 219 -6.90 12.27 -15.22
N LEU A 220 -6.10 12.15 -16.28
CA LEU A 220 -6.61 12.24 -17.64
C LEU A 220 -7.39 10.98 -17.99
N ASN A 221 -8.47 11.16 -18.74
CA ASN A 221 -9.24 10.08 -19.32
C ASN A 221 -8.67 9.67 -20.70
N THR A 222 -9.30 8.67 -21.30
CA THR A 222 -9.02 8.23 -22.68
C THR A 222 -9.62 9.22 -23.69
N ASP A 223 -9.12 10.45 -23.70
CA ASP A 223 -9.43 11.47 -24.71
C ASP A 223 -8.26 11.56 -25.72
N PRO A 224 -8.52 11.49 -27.04
CA PRO A 224 -7.49 11.50 -28.09
C PRO A 224 -6.69 12.81 -28.22
N ALA A 225 -7.03 13.90 -27.53
CA ALA A 225 -6.48 15.23 -27.80
C ALA A 225 -5.08 15.55 -27.22
N LEU A 226 -4.45 14.64 -26.45
CA LEU A 226 -3.16 14.90 -25.79
C LEU A 226 -2.08 13.90 -26.22
N ASP A 227 -1.02 14.42 -26.84
CA ASP A 227 0.14 13.65 -27.28
C ASP A 227 1.08 13.38 -26.08
N SER A 228 1.18 12.10 -25.71
CA SER A 228 2.11 11.58 -24.72
C SER A 228 2.54 10.19 -25.16
N GLU A 229 3.70 9.70 -24.69
CA GLU A 229 4.17 8.34 -24.99
C GLU A 229 3.09 7.28 -24.70
N LEU A 230 2.30 7.49 -23.65
CA LEU A 230 1.23 6.61 -23.23
C LEU A 230 0.04 6.60 -24.21
N THR A 231 -0.22 7.71 -24.92
CA THR A 231 -1.33 7.84 -25.89
C THR A 231 -1.24 6.79 -26.99
N SER A 232 -0.01 6.40 -27.38
CA SER A 232 0.23 5.32 -28.35
C SER A 232 -0.17 3.92 -27.86
N LYS A 233 -0.23 3.72 -26.54
CA LYS A 233 -0.62 2.48 -25.88
C LYS A 233 -2.13 2.40 -25.57
N LEU A 234 -2.85 3.53 -25.56
CA LEU A 234 -4.29 3.59 -25.28
C LEU A 234 -5.14 3.17 -26.48
N LYS A 235 -5.13 1.87 -26.80
CA LYS A 235 -5.82 1.31 -27.96
C LYS A 235 -6.30 -0.11 -27.71
N ARG A 236 -6.91 -0.68 -28.74
CA ARG A 236 -7.30 -2.09 -28.78
C ARG A 236 -6.16 -2.95 -29.33
N TYR A 237 -6.07 -4.15 -28.82
CA TYR A 237 -5.08 -5.17 -29.15
C TYR A 237 -5.76 -6.52 -29.32
N GLU A 238 -5.16 -7.38 -30.13
CA GLU A 238 -5.42 -8.81 -30.11
C GLU A 238 -4.22 -9.52 -29.51
N PHE A 239 -4.44 -10.36 -28.52
CA PHE A 239 -3.39 -11.12 -27.86
C PHE A 239 -3.89 -12.53 -27.56
N GLN A 240 -3.21 -13.54 -28.12
CA GLN A 240 -3.55 -14.96 -27.99
C GLN A 240 -5.05 -15.25 -28.26
N GLY A 241 -5.62 -14.63 -29.29
CA GLY A 241 -7.03 -14.82 -29.68
C GLY A 241 -8.06 -14.08 -28.82
N ASN A 242 -7.63 -13.29 -27.83
CA ASN A 242 -8.48 -12.47 -26.98
C ASN A 242 -8.34 -10.98 -27.33
N HIS A 243 -9.38 -10.19 -27.03
CA HIS A 243 -9.36 -8.75 -27.22
C HIS A 243 -8.93 -8.04 -25.94
N PHE A 244 -7.92 -7.19 -26.04
CA PHE A 244 -7.48 -6.31 -24.98
C PHE A 244 -7.74 -4.86 -25.36
N GLN A 245 -8.16 -4.05 -24.40
CA GLN A 245 -8.24 -2.61 -24.53
C GLN A 245 -7.50 -1.97 -23.36
N VAL A 246 -6.55 -1.11 -23.69
CA VAL A 246 -5.86 -0.31 -22.67
C VAL A 246 -6.57 1.04 -22.57
N THR A 247 -7.06 1.36 -21.38
CA THR A 247 -7.75 2.61 -21.06
C THR A 247 -7.07 3.29 -19.87
N ARG A 248 -7.45 4.53 -19.60
CA ARG A 248 -6.99 5.24 -18.40
C ARG A 248 -8.11 6.12 -17.81
N GLY A 249 -7.84 6.70 -16.65
CA GLY A 249 -8.78 7.56 -15.91
C GLY A 249 -9.25 6.93 -14.60
N ASP A 250 -8.65 5.83 -14.16
CA ASP A 250 -9.02 5.25 -12.87
C ASP A 250 -8.67 6.22 -11.74
N TYR A 251 -9.58 6.35 -10.78
CA TYR A 251 -9.45 7.25 -9.63
C TYR A 251 -9.27 8.75 -9.96
N ALA A 252 -9.57 9.19 -11.19
CA ALA A 252 -9.24 10.52 -11.70
C ALA A 252 -9.55 11.69 -10.74
N PRO A 253 -10.75 11.80 -10.10
CA PRO A 253 -11.03 12.92 -9.20
C PRO A 253 -10.20 12.91 -7.91
N ILE A 254 -9.80 11.72 -7.44
CA ILE A 254 -8.93 11.56 -6.27
C ILE A 254 -7.51 11.95 -6.64
N LEU A 255 -6.99 11.42 -7.74
CA LEU A 255 -5.65 11.73 -8.23
C LEU A 255 -5.50 13.21 -8.60
N GLN A 256 -6.57 13.88 -9.03
CA GLN A 256 -6.56 15.33 -9.25
C GLN A 256 -6.23 16.08 -7.95
N LYS A 257 -6.76 15.64 -6.80
CA LYS A 257 -6.43 16.21 -5.49
C LYS A 257 -5.01 15.90 -5.04
N VAL A 258 -4.51 14.71 -5.37
CA VAL A 258 -3.09 14.37 -5.16
C VAL A 258 -2.21 15.35 -5.94
N VAL A 259 -2.42 15.49 -7.25
CA VAL A 259 -1.66 16.38 -8.14
C VAL A 259 -1.72 17.84 -7.69
N GLU A 260 -2.92 18.36 -7.34
CA GLU A 260 -3.08 19.72 -6.80
C GLU A 260 -2.17 19.99 -5.59
N HIS A 261 -1.96 18.99 -4.75
CA HIS A 261 -1.15 19.11 -3.55
C HIS A 261 0.34 18.89 -3.79
N LEU A 262 0.71 17.99 -4.70
CA LEU A 262 2.11 17.84 -5.12
C LEU A 262 2.62 19.12 -5.81
N GLU A 263 1.80 19.76 -6.64
CA GLU A 263 2.14 21.06 -7.25
C GLU A 263 2.33 22.17 -6.21
N LYS A 264 1.51 22.20 -5.15
CA LYS A 264 1.71 23.14 -4.03
C LYS A 264 2.96 22.81 -3.22
N ALA A 265 3.28 21.53 -3.04
CA ALA A 265 4.49 21.11 -2.33
C ALA A 265 5.77 21.54 -3.07
N LYS A 266 5.78 21.52 -4.41
CA LYS A 266 6.94 21.96 -5.22
C LYS A 266 7.43 23.36 -4.86
N ALA A 267 6.54 24.29 -4.51
CA ALA A 267 6.91 25.65 -4.11
C ALA A 267 7.71 25.74 -2.79
N TYR A 268 7.77 24.65 -2.03
CA TYR A 268 8.45 24.56 -0.74
C TYR A 268 9.54 23.48 -0.72
N ALA A 269 9.89 22.92 -1.89
CA ALA A 269 10.95 21.95 -2.02
C ALA A 269 12.29 22.52 -1.55
N ALA A 270 13.10 21.71 -0.88
CA ALA A 270 14.38 22.14 -0.31
C ALA A 270 15.50 22.21 -1.36
N ASN A 271 15.36 21.50 -2.48
CA ASN A 271 16.35 21.42 -3.54
C ASN A 271 15.73 20.98 -4.88
N SER A 272 16.53 21.02 -5.95
CA SER A 272 16.10 20.69 -7.30
C SER A 272 15.76 19.21 -7.50
N HIS A 273 16.30 18.28 -6.71
CA HIS A 273 15.91 16.87 -6.79
C HIS A 273 14.46 16.69 -6.31
N GLN A 274 14.08 17.36 -5.22
CA GLN A 274 12.70 17.35 -4.73
C GLN A 274 11.72 18.02 -5.71
N GLU A 275 12.11 19.13 -6.35
CA GLU A 275 11.28 19.76 -7.37
C GLU A 275 11.04 18.82 -8.57
N GLN A 276 12.11 18.17 -9.04
CA GLN A 276 12.08 17.27 -10.19
C GLN A 276 11.32 15.97 -9.88
N MET A 277 11.52 15.36 -8.71
CA MET A 277 10.79 14.15 -8.33
C MET A 277 9.28 14.43 -8.26
N LEU A 278 8.88 15.57 -7.67
CA LEU A 278 7.48 15.94 -7.57
C LEU A 278 6.87 16.27 -8.94
N ALA A 279 7.62 16.91 -9.84
CA ALA A 279 7.17 17.14 -11.21
C ALA A 279 6.91 15.81 -11.95
N GLN A 280 7.79 14.82 -11.75
CA GLN A 280 7.65 13.50 -12.35
C GLN A 280 6.51 12.68 -11.72
N TYR A 281 6.26 12.80 -10.41
CA TYR A 281 5.08 12.20 -9.78
C TYR A 281 3.78 12.84 -10.25
N VAL A 282 3.75 14.18 -10.42
CA VAL A 282 2.62 14.87 -11.04
C VAL A 282 2.37 14.34 -12.46
N GLU A 283 3.41 14.20 -13.27
CA GLU A 283 3.30 13.64 -14.62
C GLU A 283 2.75 12.19 -14.58
N SER A 284 3.28 11.36 -13.68
CA SER A 284 2.84 9.98 -13.48
C SER A 284 1.35 9.90 -13.15
N PHE A 285 0.88 10.61 -12.12
CA PHE A 285 -0.52 10.59 -11.72
C PHE A 285 -1.44 11.29 -12.72
N THR A 286 -0.94 12.26 -13.48
CA THR A 286 -1.74 12.93 -14.50
C THR A 286 -1.96 12.04 -15.72
N GLN A 287 -0.88 11.41 -16.20
CA GLN A 287 -0.90 10.64 -17.45
C GLN A 287 -1.24 9.17 -17.26
N GLY A 288 -0.88 8.58 -16.11
CA GLY A 288 -0.87 7.14 -15.85
C GLY A 288 0.45 6.47 -16.19
N SER A 289 1.58 7.19 -16.15
CA SER A 289 2.89 6.68 -16.59
C SER A 289 3.75 6.18 -15.41
N ILE A 290 4.01 4.87 -15.37
CA ILE A 290 4.99 4.28 -14.45
C ILE A 290 6.42 4.72 -14.81
N GLU A 291 6.72 4.97 -16.08
CA GLU A 291 8.04 5.48 -16.50
C GLU A 291 8.32 6.87 -15.91
N ALA A 292 7.31 7.74 -15.84
CA ALA A 292 7.43 9.00 -15.11
C ALA A 292 7.65 8.77 -13.61
N HIS A 293 6.97 7.80 -13.01
CA HIS A 293 7.17 7.45 -11.59
C HIS A 293 8.58 6.95 -11.31
N LYS A 294 9.14 6.10 -12.19
CA LYS A 294 10.53 5.65 -12.15
C LYS A 294 11.53 6.81 -12.25
N ARG A 295 11.30 7.75 -13.17
CA ARG A 295 12.13 8.97 -13.28
C ARG A 295 12.05 9.82 -12.00
N GLY A 296 10.87 9.98 -11.41
CA GLY A 296 10.72 10.65 -10.12
C GLY A 296 11.46 9.93 -9.01
N SER A 297 11.36 8.60 -8.97
CA SER A 297 12.06 7.75 -8.00
C SER A 297 13.59 7.83 -8.13
N ARG A 298 14.13 8.01 -9.35
CA ARG A 298 15.56 8.29 -9.55
C ARG A 298 15.98 9.58 -8.85
N PHE A 299 15.26 10.69 -9.07
CA PHE A 299 15.55 11.95 -8.39
C PHE A 299 15.40 11.84 -6.87
N TRP A 300 14.42 11.06 -6.41
CA TRP A 300 14.23 10.79 -4.99
C TRP A 300 15.40 10.01 -4.37
N ILE A 301 15.94 8.99 -5.05
CA ILE A 301 17.14 8.27 -4.59
C ILE A 301 18.34 9.22 -4.50
N GLN A 302 18.45 10.17 -5.42
CA GLN A 302 19.53 11.17 -5.47
C GLN A 302 19.39 12.28 -4.41
N ASP A 303 18.20 12.50 -3.85
CA ASP A 303 17.97 13.40 -2.71
C ASP A 303 18.41 12.73 -1.39
N LYS A 304 19.68 12.92 -0.99
CA LYS A 304 20.26 12.26 0.19
C LYS A 304 19.97 13.04 1.47
N GLY A 305 19.49 12.35 2.50
CA GLY A 305 19.26 12.89 3.85
C GLY A 305 18.37 14.14 3.95
N PRO A 306 17.21 14.22 3.27
CA PRO A 306 16.32 15.38 3.40
C PRO A 306 15.73 15.47 4.82
N ILE A 307 15.44 16.67 5.31
CA ILE A 307 14.83 16.85 6.64
C ILE A 307 13.40 16.30 6.69
N VAL A 308 12.65 16.52 5.61
CA VAL A 308 11.32 15.93 5.38
C VAL A 308 11.48 14.93 4.24
N GLU A 309 11.37 13.65 4.58
CA GLU A 309 11.41 12.54 3.64
C GLU A 309 9.97 12.12 3.28
N SER A 310 9.78 11.69 2.03
CA SER A 310 8.46 11.27 1.55
C SER A 310 8.55 10.39 0.32
N TYR A 311 7.56 9.53 0.15
CA TYR A 311 7.34 8.77 -1.08
C TYR A 311 5.83 8.58 -1.30
N ILE A 312 5.40 8.41 -2.55
CA ILE A 312 3.98 8.31 -2.90
C ILE A 312 3.77 7.59 -4.23
N GLY A 313 2.77 6.70 -4.32
CA GLY A 313 2.42 6.01 -5.55
C GLY A 313 1.66 4.70 -5.33
N PHE A 314 1.64 3.87 -6.37
CA PHE A 314 1.19 2.49 -6.29
C PHE A 314 2.42 1.61 -6.06
N ILE A 315 2.72 1.27 -4.80
CA ILE A 315 4.08 0.85 -4.39
C ILE A 315 4.15 -0.65 -4.09
N GLU A 316 3.34 -1.14 -3.16
CA GLU A 316 3.41 -2.52 -2.67
C GLU A 316 2.37 -3.41 -3.35
N SER A 317 2.75 -4.60 -3.81
CA SER A 317 1.86 -5.51 -4.54
C SER A 317 1.28 -6.66 -3.70
N TYR A 318 1.44 -6.60 -2.37
CA TYR A 318 1.06 -7.70 -1.46
C TYR A 318 -0.41 -8.12 -1.54
N ARG A 319 -1.32 -7.16 -1.79
CA ARG A 319 -2.78 -7.37 -1.71
C ARG A 319 -3.43 -7.63 -3.06
N ASP A 320 -2.68 -7.57 -4.15
CA ASP A 320 -3.11 -8.13 -5.42
C ASP A 320 -3.06 -9.66 -5.32
N PRO A 321 -4.16 -10.41 -5.50
CA PRO A 321 -4.13 -11.87 -5.48
C PRO A 321 -3.16 -12.51 -6.50
N PHE A 322 -2.79 -11.78 -7.56
CA PHE A 322 -1.75 -12.19 -8.52
C PHE A 322 -0.36 -11.68 -8.14
N GLY A 323 -0.26 -10.59 -7.37
CA GLY A 323 0.99 -10.05 -6.84
C GLY A 323 1.74 -9.04 -7.72
N SER A 324 1.10 -8.43 -8.74
CA SER A 324 1.78 -7.49 -9.65
C SER A 324 1.23 -6.06 -9.67
N ARG A 325 0.02 -5.83 -9.14
CA ARG A 325 -0.60 -4.50 -9.03
C ARG A 325 -0.31 -3.88 -7.68
N GLY A 326 0.05 -2.62 -7.66
CA GLY A 326 0.38 -1.87 -6.45
C GLY A 326 -0.87 -1.34 -5.76
N GLU A 327 -0.91 -1.46 -4.43
CA GLU A 327 -1.80 -0.66 -3.59
C GLU A 327 -1.27 0.78 -3.51
N PHE A 328 -2.18 1.77 -3.50
CA PHE A 328 -1.77 3.16 -3.32
C PHE A 328 -1.31 3.40 -1.87
N GLU A 329 -0.14 4.00 -1.72
CA GLU A 329 0.32 4.52 -0.43
C GLU A 329 1.09 5.84 -0.60
N GLY A 330 1.21 6.57 0.50
CA GLY A 330 2.10 7.70 0.57
C GLY A 330 2.43 8.08 2.01
N PHE A 331 3.70 8.41 2.25
CA PHE A 331 4.16 8.78 3.57
C PHE A 331 4.93 10.11 3.57
N VAL A 332 4.92 10.76 4.73
CA VAL A 332 5.73 11.92 5.07
C VAL A 332 6.31 11.67 6.44
N ALA A 333 7.62 11.76 6.56
CA ALA A 333 8.32 11.51 7.80
C ALA A 333 9.51 12.48 7.97
N MET A 334 9.85 12.78 9.21
CA MET A 334 10.96 13.69 9.53
C MET A 334 12.18 12.92 10.00
N VAL A 335 13.37 13.31 9.55
CA VAL A 335 14.61 12.65 9.99
C VAL A 335 14.85 12.85 11.48
N ASN A 336 15.01 11.75 12.19
CA ASN A 336 15.47 11.71 13.56
C ASN A 336 17.01 11.61 13.58
N LYS A 337 17.68 12.77 13.59
CA LYS A 337 19.16 12.85 13.52
C LYS A 337 19.88 12.04 14.61
N ALA A 338 19.29 11.94 15.81
CA ALA A 338 19.91 11.22 16.91
C ALA A 338 19.91 9.69 16.67
N MET A 339 18.84 9.15 16.11
CA MET A 339 18.75 7.72 15.76
C MET A 339 19.51 7.41 14.46
N SER A 340 19.48 8.29 13.46
CA SER A 340 20.25 8.12 12.21
C SER A 340 21.76 7.97 12.44
N ALA A 341 22.33 8.67 13.43
CA ALA A 341 23.75 8.53 13.80
C ALA A 341 24.17 7.11 14.26
N LYS A 342 23.22 6.26 14.69
CA LYS A 342 23.49 4.85 14.97
C LYS A 342 23.61 4.04 13.67
N PHE A 343 22.73 4.30 12.72
CA PHE A 343 22.69 3.59 11.44
C PHE A 343 23.83 3.96 10.50
N GLU A 344 24.32 5.20 10.54
CA GLU A 344 25.52 5.62 9.79
C GLU A 344 26.74 4.72 10.10
N ARG A 345 26.90 4.31 11.37
CA ARG A 345 27.96 3.38 11.77
C ARG A 345 27.75 1.98 11.19
N LEU A 346 26.50 1.51 11.13
CA LEU A 346 26.18 0.22 10.51
C LEU A 346 26.49 0.23 9.01
N VAL A 347 26.07 1.29 8.31
CA VAL A 347 26.35 1.50 6.88
C VAL A 347 27.86 1.53 6.61
N ALA A 348 28.64 2.20 7.46
CA ALA A 348 30.10 2.24 7.35
C ALA A 348 30.78 0.85 7.45
N SER A 349 30.11 -0.13 8.08
CA SER A 349 30.59 -1.51 8.22
C SER A 349 29.93 -2.51 7.26
N ALA A 350 28.96 -2.07 6.44
CA ALA A 350 28.10 -2.96 5.66
C ALA A 350 28.87 -3.83 4.66
N GLU A 351 29.84 -3.27 3.93
CA GLU A 351 30.65 -4.01 2.94
C GLU A 351 31.48 -5.14 3.59
N GLN A 352 31.87 -4.97 4.86
CA GLN A 352 32.51 -6.04 5.62
C GLN A 352 31.49 -7.11 6.03
N LEU A 353 30.33 -6.70 6.55
CA LEU A 353 29.29 -7.60 7.02
C LEU A 353 28.67 -8.45 5.90
N LEU A 354 28.58 -7.93 4.66
CA LEU A 354 28.09 -8.68 3.49
C LEU A 354 28.94 -9.95 3.21
N LYS A 355 30.22 -9.94 3.57
CA LYS A 355 31.14 -11.09 3.37
C LYS A 355 30.87 -12.24 4.33
N GLU A 356 30.12 -12.00 5.40
CA GLU A 356 29.72 -13.01 6.39
C GLU A 356 28.42 -13.73 5.98
N LEU A 357 27.74 -13.29 4.91
CA LEU A 357 26.54 -13.95 4.41
C LEU A 357 26.89 -15.31 3.79
N PRO A 358 26.02 -16.33 3.93
CA PRO A 358 26.35 -17.73 3.64
C PRO A 358 26.25 -18.09 2.14
N TRP A 359 26.59 -17.16 1.23
CA TRP A 359 26.65 -17.39 -0.21
C TRP A 359 27.97 -16.92 -0.83
N PRO A 360 28.38 -17.48 -1.98
CA PRO A 360 29.59 -17.04 -2.66
C PRO A 360 29.48 -15.59 -3.16
N LEU A 361 30.62 -14.90 -3.27
CA LEU A 361 30.68 -13.51 -3.77
C LEU A 361 30.05 -13.34 -5.16
N ALA A 362 30.04 -14.38 -6.00
CA ALA A 362 29.40 -14.35 -7.32
C ALA A 362 27.87 -14.16 -7.28
N PHE A 363 27.24 -14.44 -6.13
CA PHE A 363 25.81 -14.21 -5.88
C PHE A 363 25.55 -12.86 -5.20
N GLU A 364 26.59 -12.06 -4.96
CA GLU A 364 26.48 -10.71 -4.44
C GLU A 364 26.56 -9.67 -5.56
N LYS A 365 26.02 -8.46 -5.33
CA LYS A 365 26.08 -7.36 -6.30
C LYS A 365 27.54 -6.98 -6.60
N ASP A 366 27.85 -6.72 -7.86
CA ASP A 366 29.23 -6.45 -8.31
C ASP A 366 29.84 -5.19 -7.68
N LYS A 367 28.98 -4.21 -7.34
CA LYS A 367 29.34 -2.99 -6.64
C LYS A 367 28.39 -2.77 -5.49
N PHE A 368 28.93 -2.58 -4.29
CA PHE A 368 28.17 -2.09 -3.17
C PHE A 368 27.96 -0.57 -3.33
N LEU A 369 26.72 -0.16 -3.62
CA LEU A 369 26.32 1.23 -3.57
C LEU A 369 25.90 1.55 -2.14
N THR A 370 26.66 2.40 -1.44
CA THR A 370 26.35 2.80 -0.06
C THR A 370 24.92 3.35 0.01
N PRO A 371 23.98 2.63 0.65
CA PRO A 371 22.60 3.07 0.70
C PRO A 371 22.45 4.16 1.76
N ASP A 372 21.46 5.03 1.56
CA ASP A 372 21.07 6.02 2.57
C ASP A 372 20.19 5.31 3.61
N PHE A 373 20.66 5.23 4.86
CA PHE A 373 19.91 4.62 5.96
C PHE A 373 19.52 5.69 6.96
N THR A 374 18.23 5.98 7.05
CA THR A 374 17.72 7.03 7.93
C THR A 374 16.66 6.49 8.88
N SER A 375 16.70 6.97 10.13
CA SER A 375 15.60 6.79 11.06
C SER A 375 14.66 7.98 10.96
N LEU A 376 13.38 7.72 10.76
CA LEU A 376 12.36 8.73 10.53
C LEU A 376 11.25 8.63 11.57
N ASP A 377 10.71 9.77 11.97
CA ASP A 377 9.46 9.87 12.72
C ASP A 377 8.34 10.22 11.75
N VAL A 378 7.42 9.26 11.54
CA VAL A 378 6.29 9.40 10.63
C VAL A 378 5.33 10.49 11.11
N LEU A 379 5.01 11.42 10.21
CA LEU A 379 3.93 12.40 10.40
C LEU A 379 2.63 11.87 9.78
N THR A 380 2.73 11.33 8.57
CA THR A 380 1.62 10.78 7.80
C THR A 380 2.07 9.49 7.14
N PHE A 381 1.27 8.45 7.26
CA PHE A 381 1.35 7.26 6.40
C PHE A 381 -0.08 6.94 5.99
N ALA A 382 -0.41 7.19 4.73
CA ALA A 382 -1.74 6.96 4.17
C ALA A 382 -1.72 5.71 3.31
N GLY A 383 -2.70 4.83 3.51
CA GLY A 383 -2.78 3.52 2.88
C GLY A 383 -3.60 2.57 3.76
N SER A 384 -3.37 1.27 3.63
CA SER A 384 -4.06 0.24 4.41
C SER A 384 -3.36 -0.12 5.74
N GLY A 385 -2.09 0.27 5.91
CA GLY A 385 -1.29 -0.04 7.10
C GLY A 385 -0.07 0.85 7.23
N ILE A 386 0.61 0.78 8.38
CA ILE A 386 1.85 1.50 8.65
C ILE A 386 2.94 0.47 8.94
N PRO A 387 3.96 0.33 8.08
CA PRO A 387 5.06 -0.59 8.31
C PRO A 387 6.02 -0.08 9.39
N ALA A 388 6.91 -0.95 9.86
CA ALA A 388 7.95 -0.62 10.83
C ALA A 388 9.25 -0.11 10.17
N GLY A 389 9.46 -0.49 8.90
CA GLY A 389 10.59 -0.13 8.07
C GLY A 389 10.19 -0.25 6.60
N ILE A 390 10.97 0.36 5.72
CA ILE A 390 10.71 0.37 4.27
C ILE A 390 12.05 0.31 3.52
N ASN A 391 12.10 -0.50 2.45
CA ASN A 391 13.18 -0.51 1.47
C ASN A 391 12.59 -0.25 0.08
N ILE A 392 12.84 0.94 -0.47
CA ILE A 392 12.19 1.43 -1.70
C ILE A 392 13.20 2.17 -2.60
N PRO A 393 12.92 2.27 -3.92
CA PRO A 393 11.70 1.87 -4.63
C PRO A 393 11.58 0.35 -4.87
N ASN A 394 10.33 -0.14 -4.93
CA ASN A 394 10.03 -1.49 -5.40
C ASN A 394 10.27 -1.57 -6.89
N CYS A 395 11.28 -2.34 -7.25
CA CYS A 395 11.70 -2.53 -8.62
C CYS A 395 12.02 -4.01 -8.87
N GLU A 396 11.48 -4.90 -8.04
CA GLU A 396 11.64 -6.35 -8.21
C GLU A 396 10.42 -6.87 -8.97
N SER A 397 10.59 -7.18 -10.26
CA SER A 397 9.66 -8.08 -10.95
C SER A 397 10.06 -9.51 -10.60
N LEU A 398 9.71 -9.99 -9.41
CA LEU A 398 9.91 -11.41 -9.09
C LEU A 398 9.11 -12.25 -10.11
N PRO A 399 9.75 -13.16 -10.86
CA PRO A 399 9.01 -14.17 -11.60
C PRO A 399 8.13 -14.92 -10.60
N SER A 400 6.86 -15.13 -10.97
CA SER A 400 5.73 -15.62 -10.18
C SER A 400 5.92 -16.96 -9.41
N ALA A 401 7.13 -17.50 -9.32
CA ALA A 401 7.43 -18.76 -8.65
C ALA A 401 7.73 -18.64 -7.14
N PHE A 402 8.13 -17.47 -6.62
CA PHE A 402 8.56 -17.36 -5.22
C PHE A 402 7.41 -17.18 -4.20
N SER A 403 6.29 -16.61 -4.59
CA SER A 403 5.15 -16.41 -3.67
C SER A 403 4.43 -17.73 -3.31
N GLN A 404 4.49 -18.76 -4.16
CA GLN A 404 3.85 -20.07 -3.91
C GLN A 404 4.68 -21.05 -3.07
N CYS A 405 5.97 -20.81 -2.88
CA CYS A 405 6.85 -21.76 -2.18
C CYS A 405 6.65 -21.79 -0.65
N LEU A 406 5.88 -20.86 -0.08
CA LEU A 406 5.56 -20.86 1.35
C LEU A 406 4.35 -21.74 1.72
N SER A 407 3.66 -22.38 0.77
CA SER A 407 2.47 -23.19 1.13
C SER A 407 2.33 -24.58 0.52
N THR A 408 3.00 -24.99 -0.57
CA THR A 408 2.82 -26.37 -1.08
C THR A 408 3.97 -26.89 -1.94
N SER A 409 4.37 -28.13 -1.68
CA SER A 409 5.36 -28.91 -2.43
C SER A 409 4.81 -29.40 -3.78
N ALA A 410 4.87 -28.57 -4.82
CA ALA A 410 4.81 -29.04 -6.21
C ALA A 410 5.35 -27.95 -7.16
N LEU A 411 6.39 -28.28 -7.93
CA LEU A 411 6.94 -27.44 -8.99
C LEU A 411 6.28 -27.80 -10.33
N PRO A 412 5.66 -26.84 -11.05
CA PRO A 412 5.51 -26.93 -12.50
C PRO A 412 6.56 -26.06 -13.21
N SER A 413 7.12 -26.60 -14.29
CA SER A 413 8.03 -25.91 -15.20
C SER A 413 7.29 -24.83 -16.00
N VAL A 414 7.74 -23.57 -15.93
CA VAL A 414 7.22 -22.45 -16.73
C VAL A 414 8.37 -21.78 -17.49
N SER A 415 8.13 -21.48 -18.77
CA SER A 415 9.05 -20.80 -19.69
C SER A 415 9.38 -19.40 -19.21
N SER A 416 10.68 -19.12 -19.09
CA SER A 416 11.27 -17.88 -18.61
C SER A 416 11.28 -16.78 -19.68
N HIS A 417 10.37 -15.82 -19.58
CA HIS A 417 10.56 -14.47 -20.12
C HIS A 417 10.46 -13.50 -18.94
N PRO A 418 11.60 -13.02 -18.38
CA PRO A 418 11.57 -12.06 -17.29
C PRO A 418 11.17 -10.68 -17.84
N CYS A 419 10.30 -9.98 -17.14
CA CYS A 419 10.00 -8.58 -17.38
C CYS A 419 11.18 -7.75 -16.84
N LEU A 420 12.24 -7.61 -17.65
CA LEU A 420 13.58 -7.11 -17.32
C LEU A 420 13.71 -5.58 -17.10
N LEU A 421 12.61 -4.87 -16.88
CA LEU A 421 12.61 -3.39 -16.93
C LEU A 421 12.41 -2.71 -15.57
N ASP A 422 12.17 -3.46 -14.49
CA ASP A 422 11.96 -2.88 -13.16
C ASP A 422 13.25 -2.90 -12.31
N ASP A 423 14.09 -3.96 -12.35
CA ASP A 423 15.30 -4.09 -11.51
C ASP A 423 16.42 -3.06 -11.78
N ASP A 424 16.27 -2.26 -12.84
CA ASP A 424 17.29 -1.29 -13.29
C ASP A 424 17.66 -0.30 -12.18
N LEU A 425 16.68 0.39 -11.57
CA LEU A 425 16.97 1.49 -10.63
C LEU A 425 17.77 1.08 -9.40
N ARG A 426 17.44 -0.06 -8.76
CA ARG A 426 18.13 -0.49 -7.54
C ARG A 426 19.58 -0.87 -7.81
N GLN A 427 19.86 -1.38 -9.01
CA GLN A 427 21.20 -1.79 -9.43
C GLN A 427 22.02 -0.63 -10.00
N THR A 428 21.39 0.31 -10.73
CA THR A 428 22.10 1.40 -11.42
C THR A 428 22.21 2.68 -10.60
N GLU A 429 21.21 3.00 -9.78
CA GLU A 429 21.13 4.26 -9.01
C GLU A 429 21.19 4.02 -7.49
N GLY A 430 20.63 2.90 -7.02
CA GLY A 430 20.57 2.51 -5.61
C GLY A 430 19.15 2.53 -5.02
N PHE A 431 19.04 2.51 -3.70
CA PHE A 431 17.78 2.48 -2.95
C PHE A 431 17.95 3.20 -1.60
N LYS A 432 16.85 3.49 -0.91
CA LYS A 432 16.89 4.03 0.46
C LYS A 432 16.29 3.02 1.44
N ASN A 433 16.90 2.95 2.62
CA ASN A 433 16.42 2.17 3.74
C ASN A 433 15.91 3.11 4.82
N VAL A 434 14.69 2.85 5.28
CA VAL A 434 13.99 3.70 6.22
C VAL A 434 13.55 2.87 7.42
N SER A 435 13.89 3.33 8.62
CA SER A 435 13.36 2.78 9.87
C SER A 435 12.42 3.79 10.52
N LEU A 436 11.18 3.37 10.84
CA LEU A 436 10.13 4.28 11.33
C LEU A 436 10.08 4.27 12.86
N GLY A 437 10.95 5.07 13.48
CA GLY A 437 11.25 5.03 14.92
C GLY A 437 10.04 5.22 15.83
N ASN A 438 9.15 6.15 15.51
CA ASN A 438 7.93 6.37 16.30
C ASN A 438 6.86 5.28 16.11
N VAL A 439 6.89 4.53 14.99
CA VAL A 439 6.05 3.34 14.79
C VAL A 439 6.60 2.17 15.60
N LEU A 440 7.93 2.00 15.59
CA LEU A 440 8.64 1.02 16.42
C LEU A 440 8.34 1.23 17.90
N ALA A 441 8.39 2.47 18.37
CA ALA A 441 8.07 2.83 19.75
C ALA A 441 6.69 2.32 20.20
N VAL A 442 5.69 2.38 19.31
CA VAL A 442 4.35 1.85 19.55
C VAL A 442 4.35 0.32 19.56
N ALA A 443 5.05 -0.32 18.62
CA ALA A 443 5.17 -1.78 18.57
C ALA A 443 5.83 -2.37 19.84
N TYR A 444 6.56 -1.57 20.61
CA TYR A 444 7.20 -1.99 21.87
C TYR A 444 6.29 -1.93 23.10
N ALA A 445 5.05 -1.45 22.98
CA ALA A 445 4.08 -1.44 24.08
C ALA A 445 3.55 -2.86 24.39
N ALA A 446 4.44 -3.78 24.78
CA ALA A 446 4.09 -5.11 25.24
C ALA A 446 3.63 -5.06 26.70
N LYS A 447 2.35 -5.33 26.94
CA LYS A 447 1.87 -5.58 28.31
C LYS A 447 2.25 -6.99 28.72
N ARG A 448 2.79 -7.17 29.92
CA ARG A 448 3.25 -8.47 30.43
C ARG A 448 2.16 -9.53 30.38
N GLU A 449 0.90 -9.18 30.70
CA GLU A 449 -0.23 -10.12 30.62
C GLU A 449 -0.60 -10.56 29.20
N LYS A 450 -0.15 -9.82 28.18
CA LYS A 450 -0.39 -10.13 26.76
C LYS A 450 0.73 -10.95 26.11
N LEU A 451 1.80 -11.27 26.84
CA LEU A 451 2.88 -12.12 26.34
C LEU A 451 2.49 -13.60 26.47
N THR A 452 1.87 -14.12 25.41
CA THR A 452 1.53 -15.54 25.27
C THR A 452 2.74 -16.35 24.80
N PHE A 453 2.75 -17.65 25.11
CA PHE A 453 3.78 -18.62 24.67
C PHE A 453 5.20 -18.43 25.22
N LEU A 454 5.42 -17.49 26.13
CA LEU A 454 6.67 -17.35 26.90
C LEU A 454 6.50 -17.95 28.31
N GLU A 455 7.55 -18.61 28.80
CA GLU A 455 7.67 -18.95 30.21
C GLU A 455 7.74 -17.67 31.06
N GLU A 456 7.33 -17.75 32.33
CA GLU A 456 7.28 -16.56 33.20
C GLU A 456 8.66 -15.89 33.39
N GLU A 457 9.73 -16.68 33.37
CA GLU A 457 11.12 -16.23 33.52
C GLU A 457 11.61 -15.44 32.29
N ASP A 458 11.08 -15.76 31.10
CA ASP A 458 11.47 -15.11 29.84
C ASP A 458 10.73 -13.78 29.59
N LYS A 459 9.56 -13.58 30.22
CA LYS A 459 8.73 -12.39 29.99
C LYS A 459 9.45 -11.10 30.35
N ASP A 460 10.17 -11.09 31.47
CA ASP A 460 10.87 -9.89 31.93
C ASP A 460 12.10 -9.59 31.03
N LEU A 461 12.78 -10.64 30.54
CA LEU A 461 13.85 -10.51 29.56
C LEU A 461 13.32 -9.96 28.24
N TYR A 462 12.20 -10.49 27.75
CA TYR A 462 11.55 -10.05 26.52
C TYR A 462 11.14 -8.57 26.61
N ILE A 463 10.45 -8.16 27.66
CA ILE A 463 10.04 -6.76 27.86
C ILE A 463 11.26 -5.83 27.85
N ARG A 464 12.34 -6.23 28.52
CA ARG A 464 13.56 -5.43 28.61
C ARG A 464 14.28 -5.26 27.26
N TRP A 465 14.35 -6.33 26.46
CA TRP A 465 15.21 -6.36 25.27
C TRP A 465 14.47 -6.28 23.94
N LYS A 466 13.14 -6.41 23.89
CA LYS A 466 12.35 -6.34 22.64
C LYS A 466 12.61 -5.07 21.85
N GLY A 467 12.67 -3.91 22.51
CA GLY A 467 12.96 -2.63 21.85
C GLY A 467 14.35 -2.65 21.19
N PRO A 468 15.42 -2.76 22.00
CA PRO A 468 16.79 -2.81 21.49
C PRO A 468 17.06 -3.92 20.45
N SER A 469 16.49 -5.13 20.61
CA SER A 469 16.71 -6.23 19.66
C SER A 469 16.01 -5.99 18.32
N PHE A 470 14.87 -5.29 18.33
CA PHE A 470 14.14 -4.97 17.12
C PHE A 470 14.82 -3.84 16.32
N ASP A 471 15.45 -2.86 16.98
CA ASP A 471 16.32 -1.88 16.30
C ASP A 471 17.45 -2.59 15.52
N VAL A 472 18.07 -3.61 16.14
CA VAL A 472 19.09 -4.45 15.50
C VAL A 472 18.50 -5.23 14.33
N GLN A 473 17.37 -5.92 14.55
CA GLN A 473 16.71 -6.72 13.52
C GLN A 473 16.31 -5.87 12.30
N VAL A 474 15.68 -4.71 12.50
CA VAL A 474 15.26 -3.80 11.42
C VAL A 474 16.48 -3.26 10.68
N GLY A 475 17.49 -2.79 11.41
CA GLY A 475 18.73 -2.30 10.81
C GLY A 475 19.37 -3.32 9.86
N LEU A 476 19.47 -4.58 10.31
CA LEU A 476 20.02 -5.66 9.51
C LEU A 476 19.08 -6.08 8.37
N HIS A 477 17.77 -6.17 8.63
CA HIS A 477 16.75 -6.61 7.68
C HIS A 477 16.67 -5.70 6.45
N GLU A 478 16.57 -4.39 6.66
CA GLU A 478 16.46 -3.43 5.55
C GLU A 478 17.78 -3.30 4.80
N LEU A 479 18.90 -3.18 5.52
CA LEU A 479 20.21 -2.90 4.91
C LEU A 479 20.89 -4.13 4.30
N LEU A 480 21.00 -5.21 5.08
CA LEU A 480 21.76 -6.41 4.71
C LEU A 480 20.85 -7.56 4.27
N GLY A 481 19.56 -7.51 4.61
CA GLY A 481 18.54 -8.40 4.04
C GLY A 481 18.16 -7.95 2.63
N HIS A 482 17.23 -7.01 2.51
CA HIS A 482 16.74 -6.53 1.21
C HIS A 482 17.79 -5.84 0.33
N GLY A 483 18.87 -5.33 0.93
CA GLY A 483 19.93 -4.64 0.20
C GLY A 483 20.99 -5.55 -0.43
N SER A 484 21.05 -6.83 -0.06
CA SER A 484 22.06 -7.80 -0.52
C SER A 484 21.53 -8.71 -1.64
N GLY A 485 22.41 -9.48 -2.26
CA GLY A 485 22.08 -10.49 -3.26
C GLY A 485 21.92 -9.95 -4.69
N LYS A 486 22.36 -10.75 -5.65
CA LYS A 486 22.34 -10.42 -7.09
C LYS A 486 21.35 -11.31 -7.84
N LEU A 487 20.52 -10.68 -8.68
CA LEU A 487 19.69 -11.37 -9.66
C LEU A 487 20.47 -11.55 -10.97
N PHE A 488 20.50 -12.77 -11.50
CA PHE A 488 21.12 -13.06 -12.78
C PHE A 488 20.15 -12.77 -13.92
N VAL A 489 20.55 -11.88 -14.82
CA VAL A 489 19.74 -11.35 -15.90
C VAL A 489 20.44 -11.61 -17.23
N GLN A 490 19.68 -12.06 -18.22
CA GLN A 490 20.11 -12.11 -19.61
C GLN A 490 19.51 -10.91 -20.35
N VAL A 491 20.30 -9.86 -20.56
CA VAL A 491 19.87 -8.61 -21.22
C VAL A 491 19.68 -8.80 -22.73
N SER A 492 20.48 -9.67 -23.33
CA SER A 492 20.36 -10.11 -24.72
C SER A 492 20.94 -11.51 -24.87
N ARG A 493 20.78 -12.15 -26.04
CA ARG A 493 21.35 -13.49 -26.29
C ARG A 493 22.84 -13.61 -25.94
N ASP A 494 23.59 -12.51 -26.08
CA ASP A 494 25.05 -12.48 -25.89
C ASP A 494 25.50 -11.73 -24.62
N HIS A 495 24.57 -11.23 -23.80
CA HIS A 495 24.91 -10.46 -22.59
C HIS A 495 24.17 -10.98 -21.35
N LEU A 496 24.89 -11.78 -20.56
CA LEU A 496 24.51 -12.21 -19.23
C LEU A 496 25.22 -11.34 -18.18
N THR A 497 24.49 -10.95 -17.13
CA THR A 497 25.06 -10.21 -15.99
C THR A 497 25.88 -11.10 -15.04
N CYS A 498 25.99 -12.40 -15.32
CA CYS A 498 26.79 -13.36 -14.57
C CYS A 498 28.00 -13.82 -15.42
N PRO A 499 29.20 -13.97 -14.82
CA PRO A 499 30.30 -14.66 -15.48
C PRO A 499 29.94 -16.14 -15.64
N THR A 500 29.58 -16.56 -16.86
CA THR A 500 29.53 -17.98 -17.17
C THR A 500 30.95 -18.53 -17.12
N HIS A 501 31.24 -19.38 -16.14
CA HIS A 501 32.40 -20.27 -16.25
C HIS A 501 32.20 -21.14 -17.50
N ARG A 502 32.97 -20.84 -18.55
CA ARG A 502 33.39 -21.88 -19.50
C ARG A 502 34.53 -22.67 -18.90
#